data_AF-Q63XD7-F1
#
_entry.id   AF-Q63XD7-F1
#
_cell.length_a   1.000
_cell.length_b   1.000
_cell.length_c   1.000
_cell.angle_alpha   90.00
_cell.angle_beta   90.00
_cell.angle_gamma   90.00
#
_symmetry.space_group_name_H-M   'P 1'
#
loop_
_entity.id
_entity.type
_entity.pdbx_description
1 polymer ?
#
loop_
_entity_poly.entity_id
_entity_poly.type
_entity_poly.pdbx_seq_one_letter_code
_entity_poly.pdbx_strand_id
1 'polypeptide(L)'
;MAENNAVPTHQSLLDFPEVYLRAIALSWENEQFKRELLADPLDALERYFDYRCPWILNLKVAEVPPDESHYGWDAKRQRWNLPVNTLRVGIPTPPKHLAEEGIALAAYNDAGPAYLFTCC
;
A
#
# COMPACT_ATOMS: atom_id res chain seq x y z
N MET A 1 7.81 -8.83 2.79
CA MET A 1 7.96 -7.97 1.58
C MET A 1 7.34 -8.69 0.39
N ALA A 2 6.65 -7.98 -0.52
CA ALA A 2 6.19 -8.59 -1.76
C ALA A 2 7.39 -9.05 -2.60
N GLU A 3 7.37 -10.31 -3.03
CA GLU A 3 8.53 -10.98 -3.63
C GLU A 3 8.67 -10.70 -5.14
N ASN A 4 7.61 -10.20 -5.79
CA ASN A 4 7.57 -10.01 -7.24
C ASN A 4 6.49 -8.96 -7.65
N ASN A 5 6.47 -8.63 -8.95
CA ASN A 5 5.48 -7.72 -9.55
C ASN A 5 4.10 -8.39 -9.77
N ALA A 6 3.77 -9.47 -9.06
CA ALA A 6 2.47 -10.10 -9.22
C ALA A 6 1.36 -9.19 -8.71
N VAL A 7 0.24 -9.20 -9.41
CA VAL A 7 -0.96 -8.49 -8.97
C VAL A 7 -1.51 -9.21 -7.74
N PRO A 8 -1.70 -8.50 -6.62
CA PRO A 8 -2.29 -9.07 -5.41
C PRO A 8 -3.69 -9.61 -5.68
N THR A 9 -4.09 -10.67 -4.97
CA THR A 9 -5.48 -11.15 -5.04
C THR A 9 -6.45 -10.12 -4.47
N HIS A 10 -7.70 -10.14 -4.91
CA HIS A 10 -8.73 -9.23 -4.39
C HIS A 10 -8.86 -9.31 -2.86
N GLN A 11 -8.79 -10.52 -2.29
CA GLN A 11 -8.84 -10.72 -0.84
C GLN A 11 -7.68 -9.98 -0.16
N SER A 12 -6.46 -10.16 -0.66
CA SER A 12 -5.27 -9.50 -0.13
C SER A 12 -5.31 -7.96 -0.24
N LEU A 13 -6.08 -7.41 -1.19
CA LEU A 13 -6.33 -5.96 -1.26
C LEU A 13 -7.25 -5.47 -0.14
N LEU A 14 -8.24 -6.27 0.26
CA LEU A 14 -9.22 -5.94 1.29
C LEU A 14 -8.63 -6.03 2.72
N ASP A 15 -7.60 -6.85 2.91
CA ASP A 15 -6.95 -7.01 4.20
C ASP A 15 -6.22 -5.72 4.65
N PHE A 16 -5.70 -4.93 3.70
CA PHE A 16 -4.95 -3.70 4.02
C PHE A 16 -5.78 -2.64 4.75
N PRO A 17 -6.98 -2.21 4.27
CA PRO A 17 -7.82 -1.28 5.01
C PRO A 17 -8.17 -1.72 6.44
N GLU A 18 -8.42 -3.01 6.66
CA GLU A 18 -8.72 -3.54 7.99
C GLU A 18 -7.53 -3.37 8.94
N VAL A 19 -6.37 -3.86 8.52
CA VAL A 19 -5.13 -3.79 9.31
C VAL A 19 -4.73 -2.33 9.56
N TYR A 20 -4.88 -1.46 8.56
CA TYR A 20 -4.56 -0.03 8.67
C TYR A 20 -5.39 0.67 9.77
N LEU A 21 -6.71 0.44 9.82
CA LEU A 21 -7.56 1.04 10.86
C LEU A 21 -7.23 0.50 12.26
N ARG A 22 -6.90 -0.80 12.36
CA ARG A 22 -6.45 -1.41 13.62
C ARG A 22 -5.09 -0.84 14.08
N ALA A 23 -4.18 -0.60 13.14
CA ALA A 23 -2.90 0.05 13.41
C ALA A 23 -3.09 1.49 13.89
N ILE A 24 -4.00 2.26 13.30
CA ILE A 24 -4.35 3.61 13.79
C ILE A 24 -4.78 3.53 15.25
N ALA A 25 -5.73 2.65 15.58
CA ALA A 25 -6.23 2.50 16.95
C ALA A 25 -5.10 2.13 17.94
N LEU A 26 -4.26 1.15 17.59
CA LEU A 26 -3.14 0.74 18.45
C LEU A 26 -2.10 1.87 18.62
N SER A 27 -1.89 2.69 17.59
CA SER A 27 -0.94 3.80 17.65
C SER A 27 -1.33 4.88 18.66
N TRP A 28 -2.62 4.99 19.03
CA TRP A 28 -3.08 5.93 20.04
C TRP A 28 -2.81 5.45 21.47
N GLU A 29 -2.72 4.14 21.69
CA GLU A 29 -2.53 3.55 23.02
C GLU A 29 -1.07 3.14 23.29
N ASN A 30 -0.30 2.87 22.23
CA ASN A 30 1.05 2.33 22.32
C ASN A 30 2.06 3.22 21.57
N GLU A 31 2.75 4.07 22.33
CA GLU A 31 3.81 4.97 21.82
C GLU A 31 5.01 4.23 21.24
N GLN A 32 5.33 3.02 21.71
CA GLN A 32 6.41 2.22 21.13
C GLN A 32 6.02 1.75 19.73
N PHE A 33 4.84 1.17 19.60
CA PHE A 33 4.29 0.76 18.31
C PHE A 33 4.16 1.95 17.35
N LYS A 34 3.66 3.10 17.81
CA LYS A 34 3.55 4.31 16.99
C LYS A 34 4.91 4.73 16.41
N ARG A 35 5.96 4.76 17.24
CA ARG A 35 7.31 5.09 16.77
C ARG A 35 7.84 4.10 15.74
N GLU A 36 7.61 2.80 15.94
CA GLU A 36 7.99 1.76 15.00
C GLU A 36 7.21 1.86 13.69
N LEU A 37 5.90 2.10 13.75
CA LEU A 37 5.01 2.29 12.60
C LEU A 37 5.43 3.49 11.75
N LEU A 38 5.86 4.60 12.36
CA LEU A 38 6.35 5.77 11.63
C LEU A 38 7.74 5.57 11.02
N ALA A 39 8.56 4.70 11.61
CA ALA A 39 9.92 4.43 11.14
C ALA A 39 9.96 3.39 10.00
N ASP A 40 9.30 2.25 10.21
CA ASP A 40 9.17 1.18 9.22
C ASP A 40 7.75 0.58 9.31
N PRO A 41 6.79 1.11 8.53
CA PRO A 41 5.43 0.64 8.59
C PRO A 41 5.26 -0.82 8.19
N LEU A 42 6.06 -1.32 7.23
CA LEU A 42 5.91 -2.69 6.75
C LEU A 42 6.36 -3.69 7.81
N ASP A 43 7.50 -3.43 8.45
CA ASP A 43 7.99 -4.25 9.57
C ASP A 43 7.03 -4.19 10.78
N ALA A 44 6.55 -2.99 11.14
CA ALA A 44 5.60 -2.84 12.25
C ALA A 44 4.28 -3.57 11.99
N LEU A 45 3.73 -3.51 10.76
CA LEU A 45 2.50 -4.23 10.44
C LEU A 45 2.71 -5.75 10.43
N GLU A 46 3.86 -6.24 9.96
CA GLU A 46 4.19 -7.66 10.01
C GLU A 46 4.33 -8.15 11.46
N ARG A 47 5.11 -7.46 12.31
CA ARG A 47 5.35 -7.92 13.69
C ARG A 47 4.13 -7.85 14.61
N TYR A 48 3.26 -6.84 14.45
CA TYR A 48 2.15 -6.63 15.38
C TYR A 48 0.81 -7.19 14.90
N PHE A 49 0.64 -7.35 13.58
CA PHE A 49 -0.62 -7.80 12.99
C PHE A 49 -0.48 -9.06 12.13
N ASP A 50 0.73 -9.63 12.02
CA ASP A 50 1.06 -10.72 11.09
C ASP A 50 0.68 -10.38 9.64
N TYR A 51 0.64 -9.07 9.34
CA TYR A 51 0.22 -8.57 8.04
C TYR A 51 1.43 -8.36 7.14
N ARG A 52 1.53 -9.20 6.12
CA ARG A 52 2.51 -9.04 5.05
C ARG A 52 1.90 -8.30 3.89
N CYS A 53 2.37 -7.07 3.66
CA CYS A 53 1.92 -6.28 2.52
C CYS A 53 2.15 -7.04 1.20
N PRO A 54 1.09 -7.33 0.42
CA PRO A 54 1.20 -8.20 -0.74
C PRO A 54 1.71 -7.47 -1.99
N TRP A 55 1.92 -6.15 -1.93
CA TRP A 55 2.30 -5.33 -3.09
C TRP A 55 3.72 -4.79 -2.90
N ILE A 56 4.47 -4.67 -3.99
CA ILE A 56 5.76 -3.96 -3.98
C ILE A 56 5.46 -2.47 -3.87
N LEU A 57 5.28 -2.01 -2.63
CA LEU A 57 4.97 -0.63 -2.33
C LEU A 57 5.90 -0.08 -1.25
N ASN A 58 6.33 1.16 -1.43
CA ASN A 58 7.02 1.91 -0.38
C ASN A 58 5.96 2.56 0.51
N LEU A 59 5.60 1.88 1.60
CA LEU A 59 4.59 2.38 2.53
C LEU A 59 5.21 3.45 3.39
N LYS A 60 4.58 4.62 3.43
CA LYS A 60 4.94 5.68 4.36
C LYS A 60 3.72 6.05 5.18
N VAL A 61 3.86 5.98 6.49
CA VAL A 61 2.88 6.48 7.45
C VAL A 61 3.45 7.74 8.06
N ALA A 62 2.64 8.79 8.09
CA ALA A 62 3.01 10.07 8.67
C ALA A 62 1.87 10.55 9.56
N GLU A 63 2.23 11.29 10.61
CA GLU A 63 1.24 12.00 11.40
C GLU A 63 0.66 13.17 10.60
N VAL A 64 -0.58 13.51 10.94
CA VAL A 64 -1.22 14.71 10.42
C VAL A 64 -0.42 15.93 10.89
N PRO A 65 -0.08 16.87 9.99
CA PRO A 65 0.57 18.12 10.37
C PRO A 65 -0.24 18.90 11.43
N PRO A 66 0.41 19.54 12.42
CA PRO A 66 -0.30 20.26 13.49
C PRO A 66 -1.25 21.37 13.01
N ASP A 67 -1.00 21.93 11.83
CA ASP A 67 -1.81 22.94 11.17
C ASP A 67 -3.09 22.38 10.52
N GLU A 68 -3.17 21.06 10.33
CA GLU A 68 -4.33 20.36 9.74
C GLU A 68 -5.29 19.80 10.82
N SER A 69 -5.66 20.64 11.79
CA SER A 69 -6.50 20.28 12.95
C SER A 69 -7.93 19.79 12.65
N HIS A 70 -8.33 19.71 11.38
CA HIS A 70 -9.65 19.26 10.96
C HIS A 70 -9.76 17.74 10.85
N TYR A 71 -8.64 17.00 10.86
CA TYR A 71 -8.65 15.55 10.88
C TYR A 71 -8.86 14.99 12.28
N GLY A 72 -9.65 13.92 12.40
CA GLY A 72 -10.10 13.34 13.66
C GLY A 72 -11.63 13.19 13.71
N TRP A 73 -12.17 13.09 14.92
CA TRP A 73 -13.61 12.95 15.12
C TRP A 73 -14.34 14.31 14.92
N ASP A 74 -15.22 14.38 13.92
CA ASP A 74 -16.10 15.53 13.70
C ASP A 74 -17.39 15.34 14.51
N ALA A 75 -17.45 15.97 15.68
CA ALA A 75 -18.61 15.88 16.58
C ALA A 75 -19.89 16.50 15.99
N LYS A 76 -19.81 17.45 15.03
CA LYS A 76 -20.99 18.04 14.41
C LYS A 76 -21.61 17.08 13.39
N ARG A 77 -20.76 16.38 12.64
CA ARG A 77 -21.19 15.41 11.61
C ARG A 77 -21.28 13.97 12.13
N GLN A 78 -20.91 13.73 13.39
CA GLN A 78 -20.90 12.40 14.03
C GLN A 78 -20.14 11.36 13.19
N ARG A 79 -18.96 11.75 12.68
CA ARG A 79 -18.15 10.88 11.81
C ARG A 79 -16.66 11.16 11.95
N TRP A 80 -15.84 10.18 11.60
CA TRP A 80 -14.40 10.37 11.43
C TRP A 80 -14.09 11.14 10.14
N ASN A 81 -13.19 12.12 10.25
CA ASN A 81 -12.57 12.80 9.13
C ASN A 81 -11.10 12.38 9.05
N LEU A 82 -10.76 11.51 8.10
CA LEU A 82 -9.42 10.94 7.94
C LEU A 82 -8.62 11.66 6.86
N PRO A 83 -7.29 11.73 6.97
CA PRO A 83 -6.42 12.28 5.92
C PRO A 83 -6.54 11.51 4.62
N VAL A 84 -6.39 12.23 3.50
CA VAL A 84 -6.42 11.62 2.17
C VAL A 84 -5.15 10.82 1.93
N ASN A 85 -5.31 9.55 1.55
CA ASN A 85 -4.19 8.70 1.17
C ASN A 85 -3.56 9.17 -0.15
N THR A 86 -2.24 9.33 -0.17
CA THR A 86 -1.51 9.69 -1.39
C THR A 86 -0.81 8.46 -1.97
N LEU A 87 -1.09 8.16 -3.24
CA LEU A 87 -0.38 7.15 -4.01
C LEU A 87 0.54 7.82 -5.02
N ARG A 88 1.83 7.46 -5.01
CA ARG A 88 2.79 7.87 -6.04
C ARG A 88 3.10 6.65 -6.91
N VAL A 89 2.78 6.75 -8.20
CA VAL A 89 3.09 5.72 -9.20
C VAL A 89 4.24 6.19 -10.08
N GLY A 90 5.20 5.30 -10.32
CA GLY A 90 6.32 5.56 -11.22
C GLY A 90 5.97 5.21 -12.66
N ILE A 91 6.48 5.98 -13.62
CA ILE A 91 6.50 5.59 -15.03
C ILE A 91 7.93 5.12 -15.33
N PRO A 92 8.13 3.88 -15.77
CA PRO A 92 9.48 3.39 -16.10
C PRO A 92 10.06 4.16 -17.29
N THR A 93 11.38 4.12 -17.44
CA THR A 93 12.02 4.62 -18.67
C THR A 93 11.51 3.85 -19.89
N PRO A 94 11.34 4.51 -21.04
CA PRO A 94 10.83 3.85 -22.23
C PRO A 94 11.74 2.68 -22.63
N PRO A 95 11.16 1.54 -23.06
CA PRO A 95 11.92 0.42 -23.59
C PRO A 95 12.64 0.80 -24.89
N LYS A 96 13.65 0.01 -25.28
CA LYS A 96 14.39 0.24 -26.54
C LYS A 96 13.52 -0.01 -27.76
N HIS A 97 12.66 -1.03 -27.71
CA HIS A 97 11.72 -1.37 -28.77
C HIS A 97 10.28 -1.06 -28.34
N LEU A 98 9.89 0.22 -28.48
CA LEU A 98 8.64 0.76 -27.96
C LEU A 98 7.37 -0.02 -28.37
N ALA A 99 7.30 -0.45 -29.63
CA ALA A 99 6.11 -1.11 -30.19
C ALA A 99 5.87 -2.51 -29.60
N GLU A 100 6.93 -3.29 -29.36
CA GLU A 100 6.83 -4.68 -28.91
C GLU A 100 6.85 -4.76 -27.38
N GLU A 101 7.82 -4.10 -26.74
CA GLU A 101 8.02 -4.15 -25.29
C GLU A 101 6.95 -3.35 -24.53
N GLY A 102 6.47 -2.24 -25.10
CA GLY A 102 5.41 -1.42 -24.49
C GLY A 102 4.05 -2.14 -24.48
N ILE A 103 3.71 -2.81 -25.57
CA ILE A 103 2.50 -3.65 -25.65
C ILE A 103 2.63 -4.86 -24.73
N ALA A 104 3.81 -5.50 -24.69
CA ALA A 104 4.06 -6.63 -23.80
C ALA A 104 3.90 -6.26 -22.31
N LEU A 105 4.33 -5.06 -21.90
CA LEU A 105 4.18 -4.59 -20.52
C LEU A 105 2.71 -4.50 -20.09
N ALA A 106 1.85 -3.93 -20.95
CA ALA A 106 0.41 -3.85 -20.67
C ALA A 106 -0.28 -5.22 -20.75
N ALA A 107 0.05 -6.01 -21.78
CA ALA A 107 -0.53 -7.33 -22.01
C ALA A 107 -0.16 -8.35 -20.90
N TYR A 108 1.05 -8.25 -20.33
CA TYR A 108 1.48 -9.07 -19.20
C TYR A 108 0.63 -8.84 -17.95
N ASN A 109 0.25 -7.58 -17.70
CA ASN A 109 -0.63 -7.25 -16.57
C ASN A 109 -2.06 -7.78 -16.78
N ASP A 110 -2.60 -7.66 -18.00
CA ASP A 110 -3.97 -8.08 -18.32
C ASP A 110 -4.14 -9.61 -18.33
N ALA A 111 -3.12 -10.36 -18.74
CA ALA A 111 -3.15 -11.82 -18.82
C ALA A 111 -2.74 -12.53 -17.50
N GLY A 112 -2.22 -11.79 -16.51
CA GLY A 112 -1.61 -12.36 -15.30
C GLY A 112 -0.37 -13.20 -15.61
N PRO A 113 0.14 -14.03 -14.68
CA PRO A 113 1.32 -14.89 -14.87
C PRO A 113 1.15 -15.98 -15.96
N ALA A 114 0.06 -15.96 -16.73
CA ALA A 114 -0.28 -16.97 -17.74
C ALA A 114 0.45 -16.81 -19.08
N TYR A 115 1.32 -15.80 -19.26
CA TYR A 115 2.29 -15.83 -20.37
C TYR A 115 3.41 -16.83 -20.06
N LEU A 116 3.05 -18.12 -20.12
CA LEU A 116 3.99 -19.18 -20.40
C LEU A 116 4.57 -18.87 -21.78
N PHE A 117 5.86 -18.56 -21.84
CA PHE A 117 6.63 -18.78 -23.04
C PHE A 117 6.50 -20.28 -23.36
N THR A 118 5.52 -20.65 -24.18
CA THR A 118 5.66 -21.83 -25.02
C THR A 118 6.76 -21.47 -26.01
N CYS A 119 8.01 -21.64 -25.59
CA CYS A 119 9.12 -21.74 -26.51
C CYS A 119 8.76 -22.87 -27.47
N CYS A 120 8.62 -22.53 -28.75
CA CYS A 120 8.53 -23.48 -29.85
C CYS A 120 9.80 -24.32 -29.94
#